data_AF-A0A843FC53-F1
#
_entry.id   AF-A0A843FC53-F1
#
_cell.length_a   1.000
_cell.length_b   1.000
_cell.length_c   1.000
_cell.angle_alpha   90.00
_cell.angle_beta   90.00
_cell.angle_gamma   90.00
#
_symmetry.space_group_name_H-M   'P 1'
#
loop_
_entity.id
_entity.type
_entity.pdbx_description
1 polymer ?
#
loop_
_entity_poly.entity_id
_entity_poly.type
_entity_poly.pdbx_seq_one_letter_code
_entity_poly.pdbx_strand_id
1 'polypeptide(L)'
;RCERLERLGLMTPAGREALSNAKRFSIDEDILALLRSDPIAWDNFQSFPELYVRVRVDNIQYLKDKEPDTYQKRLDKFIEYTGRGEMYGDWNDDGKLLNDTNG
;
A
#
# COMPACT_ATOMS: atom_id res chain seq x y z
N ARG A 1 12.01 -15.34 22.57
CA ARG A 1 13.01 -14.93 21.56
C ARG A 1 12.33 -14.80 20.20
N CYS A 2 11.64 -13.67 20.01
CA CYS A 2 11.25 -13.06 18.73
C CYS A 2 11.35 -11.55 19.00
N GLU A 3 12.58 -11.07 19.17
CA GLU A 3 12.96 -9.78 19.78
C GLU A 3 13.11 -8.64 18.75
N ARG A 4 12.23 -8.53 17.74
CA ARG A 4 12.43 -7.55 16.66
C ARG A 4 11.22 -6.71 16.22
N LEU A 5 10.10 -6.79 16.93
CA LEU A 5 8.92 -5.95 16.62
C LEU A 5 8.62 -4.86 17.66
N GLU A 6 9.37 -4.80 18.77
CA GLU A 6 9.10 -3.85 19.85
C GLU A 6 9.89 -2.53 19.76
N ARG A 7 10.90 -2.45 18.87
CA ARG A 7 11.92 -1.38 18.97
C ARG A 7 11.76 -0.16 18.07
N LEU A 8 10.72 -0.10 17.25
CA LEU A 8 10.54 1.03 16.33
C LEU A 8 9.42 2.00 16.70
N GLY A 9 8.62 1.77 17.76
CA GLY A 9 7.76 2.80 18.34
C GLY A 9 6.71 3.45 17.40
N LEU A 10 6.52 2.92 16.19
CA LEU A 10 5.63 3.48 15.15
C LEU A 10 4.24 2.84 15.15
N MET A 11 3.77 2.39 16.32
CA MET A 11 2.46 1.78 16.46
C MET A 11 1.55 2.74 17.22
N THR A 12 0.95 3.67 16.48
CA THR A 12 -0.08 4.54 17.05
C THR A 12 -1.37 3.73 17.30
N PRO A 13 -2.07 3.95 18.42
CA PRO A 13 -3.30 3.20 18.77
C PRO A 13 -4.37 3.23 17.67
N ALA A 14 -4.40 4.29 16.86
CA ALA A 14 -5.31 4.46 15.73
C ALA A 14 -5.15 3.39 14.63
N GLY A 15 -3.95 2.81 14.48
CA GLY A 15 -3.70 1.72 13.52
C GLY A 15 -4.28 0.37 13.94
N ARG A 16 -4.48 0.14 15.24
CA ARG A 16 -5.08 -1.11 15.76
C ARG A 16 -6.60 -1.10 15.72
N GLU A 17 -7.24 0.06 15.90
CA GLU A 17 -8.71 0.14 15.92
C GLU A 17 -9.34 0.18 14.52
N ALA A 18 -8.63 0.64 13.49
CA ALA A 18 -9.08 0.55 12.10
C ALA A 18 -9.18 -0.90 11.58
N LEU A 19 -8.53 -1.85 12.26
CA LEU A 19 -8.58 -3.28 11.96
C LEU A 19 -9.90 -3.93 12.38
N SER A 20 -10.61 -3.36 13.36
CA SER A 20 -11.81 -3.98 13.97
C SER A 20 -13.10 -3.76 13.19
N ASN A 21 -13.12 -2.90 12.17
CA ASN A 21 -14.32 -2.69 11.34
C ASN A 21 -13.99 -2.64 9.85
N ALA A 22 -12.99 -3.41 9.44
CA ALA A 22 -12.65 -3.60 8.04
C ALA A 22 -13.82 -4.30 7.32
N LYS A 23 -14.66 -3.52 6.63
CA LYS A 23 -15.26 -3.99 5.36
C LYS A 23 -14.15 -4.76 4.63
N ARG A 24 -14.40 -6.03 4.29
CA ARG A 24 -13.49 -6.88 3.50
C ARG A 24 -12.96 -6.04 2.32
N PHE A 25 -11.74 -5.55 2.45
CA PHE A 25 -11.06 -4.89 1.35
C PHE A 25 -10.73 -5.99 0.35
N SER A 26 -11.33 -5.89 -0.84
CA SER A 26 -11.15 -6.86 -1.92
C SER A 26 -10.41 -6.20 -3.06
N ILE A 27 -9.32 -6.85 -3.47
CA ILE A 27 -8.53 -6.44 -4.63
C ILE A 27 -9.08 -7.13 -5.86
N ASP A 28 -9.24 -6.39 -6.95
CA ASP A 28 -9.65 -6.89 -8.26
C ASP A 28 -8.68 -7.97 -8.73
N GLU A 29 -9.25 -9.07 -9.24
CA GLU A 29 -8.47 -10.22 -9.71
C GLU A 29 -7.50 -9.84 -10.84
N ASP A 30 -7.85 -8.85 -11.67
CA ASP A 30 -6.98 -8.32 -12.73
C ASP A 30 -5.66 -7.76 -12.17
N ILE A 31 -5.73 -7.01 -11.06
CA ILE A 31 -4.57 -6.41 -10.40
C ILE A 31 -3.72 -7.51 -9.75
N LEU A 32 -4.38 -8.49 -9.10
CA LEU A 32 -3.70 -9.63 -8.51
C LEU A 32 -3.01 -10.49 -9.56
N ALA A 33 -3.62 -10.70 -10.73
CA ALA A 33 -3.04 -11.46 -11.82
C ALA A 33 -1.76 -10.80 -12.34
N LEU A 34 -1.77 -9.47 -12.50
CA LEU A 34 -0.59 -8.70 -12.91
C LEU A 34 0.54 -8.77 -11.88
N LEU A 35 0.22 -8.62 -10.60
CA LEU A 35 1.22 -8.74 -9.52
C LEU A 35 1.81 -10.16 -9.47
N ARG A 36 0.98 -11.21 -9.62
CA ARG A 36 1.44 -12.61 -9.61
C ARG A 36 2.22 -13.01 -10.86
N SER A 37 2.05 -12.27 -11.96
CA SER A 37 2.81 -12.49 -13.19
C SER A 37 4.30 -12.22 -12.98
N ASP A 38 4.66 -11.37 -12.02
CA ASP A 38 6.05 -11.08 -11.65
C ASP A 38 6.32 -11.53 -10.20
N PRO A 39 7.14 -12.57 -9.97
CA PRO A 39 7.35 -13.11 -8.63
C PRO A 39 8.04 -12.12 -7.69
N ILE A 40 8.83 -11.17 -8.20
CA ILE A 40 9.51 -10.15 -7.40
C ILE A 40 8.50 -9.09 -6.96
N ALA A 41 7.65 -8.62 -7.89
CA ALA A 41 6.56 -7.71 -7.57
C ALA A 41 5.58 -8.34 -6.57
N TRP A 42 5.27 -9.63 -6.72
CA TRP A 42 4.41 -10.33 -5.77
C TRP A 42 5.02 -10.37 -4.35
N ASP A 43 6.30 -10.71 -4.21
CA ASP A 43 6.98 -10.74 -2.91
C ASP A 43 7.06 -9.34 -2.25
N ASN A 44 7.41 -8.32 -3.05
CA ASN A 44 7.43 -6.93 -2.59
C ASN A 44 6.04 -6.45 -2.16
N PHE A 45 5.00 -6.78 -2.95
CA PHE A 45 3.61 -6.46 -2.65
C PHE A 45 3.17 -7.07 -1.31
N GLN A 46 3.52 -8.34 -1.07
CA GLN A 46 3.23 -9.01 0.19
C GLN A 46 3.99 -8.40 1.38
N SER A 47 5.13 -7.75 1.11
CA SER A 47 5.93 -7.04 2.12
C SER A 47 5.43 -5.62 2.42
N PHE A 48 4.54 -5.05 1.60
CA PHE A 48 4.04 -3.70 1.81
C PHE A 48 3.02 -3.59 2.97
N PRO A 49 2.92 -2.43 3.64
CA PRO A 49 1.90 -2.20 4.66
C PRO A 49 0.49 -2.32 4.09
N GLU A 50 -0.40 -3.01 4.81
CA GLU A 50 -1.80 -3.19 4.40
C GLU A 50 -2.52 -1.85 4.12
N LEU A 51 -2.23 -0.82 4.92
CA LEU A 51 -2.80 0.52 4.72
C LEU A 51 -2.35 1.15 3.39
N TYR A 52 -1.07 1.01 3.03
CA TYR A 52 -0.56 1.47 1.74
C TYR A 52 -1.28 0.76 0.61
N VAL A 53 -1.30 -0.58 0.65
CA VAL A 53 -1.96 -1.41 -0.36
C VAL A 53 -3.42 -0.99 -0.51
N ARG A 54 -4.15 -0.84 0.58
CA ARG A 54 -5.55 -0.43 0.59
C ARG A 54 -5.75 0.93 -0.07
N VAL A 55 -5.04 1.97 0.36
CA VAL A 55 -5.19 3.32 -0.20
C VAL A 55 -4.86 3.35 -1.70
N ARG A 56 -3.78 2.67 -2.11
CA ARG A 56 -3.34 2.66 -3.52
C ARG A 56 -4.32 1.91 -4.41
N VAL A 57 -4.65 0.69 -4.03
CA VAL A 57 -5.48 -0.20 -4.84
C VAL A 57 -6.93 0.27 -4.87
N ASP A 58 -7.47 0.78 -3.76
CA ASP A 58 -8.82 1.38 -3.73
C ASP A 58 -8.92 2.56 -4.70
N ASN A 59 -7.91 3.45 -4.70
CA ASN A 59 -7.87 4.59 -5.60
C ASN A 59 -7.72 4.18 -7.07
N ILE A 60 -6.93 3.14 -7.35
CA ILE A 60 -6.80 2.56 -8.69
C ILE A 60 -8.15 1.96 -9.12
N GLN A 61 -8.75 1.08 -8.32
CA GLN A 61 -10.04 0.46 -8.61
C GLN A 61 -11.17 1.47 -8.80
N TYR A 62 -11.20 2.55 -8.01
CA TYR A 62 -12.17 3.63 -8.18
C TYR A 62 -12.10 4.28 -9.56
N LEU A 63 -10.90 4.38 -10.15
CA LEU A 63 -10.70 4.96 -11.47
C LEU A 63 -11.06 4.00 -12.61
N LYS A 64 -11.19 2.70 -12.35
CA LYS A 64 -11.49 1.67 -13.37
C LYS A 64 -12.76 2.01 -14.15
N ASP A 65 -13.83 2.36 -13.45
CA ASP A 65 -15.13 2.74 -14.05
C ASP A 65 -15.22 4.22 -14.47
N LYS A 66 -14.40 5.10 -13.87
CA LYS A 66 -14.49 6.55 -14.08
C LYS A 66 -13.62 7.05 -15.22
N GLU A 67 -12.37 6.61 -15.25
CA GLU A 67 -11.33 7.10 -16.16
C GLU A 67 -10.38 5.96 -16.55
N PRO A 68 -10.76 5.09 -17.51
CA PRO A 68 -10.00 3.88 -17.84
C PRO A 68 -8.57 4.17 -18.33
N ASP A 69 -8.34 5.30 -19.01
CA ASP A 69 -7.00 5.73 -19.45
C ASP A 69 -6.08 6.06 -18.26
N THR A 70 -6.62 6.78 -17.27
CA THR A 70 -5.91 7.12 -16.03
C THR A 70 -5.72 5.88 -15.14
N TYR A 71 -6.72 4.99 -15.08
CA TYR A 71 -6.63 3.70 -14.41
C TYR A 71 -5.43 2.90 -14.92
N GLN A 72 -5.32 2.71 -16.23
CA GLN A 72 -4.25 1.92 -16.83
C GLN A 72 -2.88 2.52 -16.51
N LYS A 73 -2.73 3.85 -16.62
CA LYS A 73 -1.49 4.56 -16.27
C LYS A 73 -1.11 4.40 -14.79
N ARG A 74 -2.09 4.44 -13.88
CA ARG A 74 -1.83 4.29 -12.44
C ARG A 74 -1.53 2.85 -12.05
N LEU A 75 -2.20 1.89 -12.67
CA LEU A 75 -1.96 0.47 -12.48
C LEU A 75 -0.55 0.10 -12.96
N ASP A 76 -0.16 0.52 -14.16
CA ASP A 76 1.17 0.25 -14.71
C ASP A 76 2.27 0.82 -13.80
N LYS A 77 2.12 2.07 -13.36
CA LYS A 77 3.01 2.70 -12.39
C LYS A 77 3.02 1.95 -11.05
N PHE A 78 1.88 1.42 -10.59
CA PHE A 78 1.82 0.67 -9.35
C PHE A 78 2.60 -0.64 -9.44
N ILE A 79 2.45 -1.39 -10.53
CA ILE A 79 3.21 -2.61 -10.78
C ILE A 79 4.71 -2.30 -10.93
N GLU A 80 5.09 -1.23 -11.65
CA GLU A 80 6.49 -0.82 -11.82
C GLU A 80 7.18 -0.57 -10.46
N TYR A 81 6.58 0.25 -9.61
CA TYR A 81 7.14 0.59 -8.30
C TYR A 81 7.13 -0.62 -7.35
N THR A 82 6.09 -1.45 -7.44
CA THR A 82 6.01 -2.69 -6.68
C THR A 82 7.11 -3.67 -7.11
N GLY A 83 7.42 -3.78 -8.40
CA GLY A 83 8.56 -4.57 -8.90
C GLY A 83 9.91 -4.07 -8.38
N ARG A 84 10.04 -2.78 -8.10
CA ARG A 84 11.23 -2.18 -7.46
C ARG A 84 11.24 -2.27 -5.94
N GLY A 85 10.14 -2.67 -5.31
CA GLY A 85 9.99 -2.68 -3.86
C GLY A 85 9.83 -1.27 -3.26
N GLU A 86 9.41 -0.31 -4.08
CA GLU A 86 9.27 1.09 -3.70
C GLU A 86 7.81 1.46 -3.46
N MET A 87 7.52 2.16 -2.36
CA MET A 87 6.22 2.77 -2.11
C MET A 87 6.23 4.22 -2.59
N TYR A 88 5.13 4.69 -3.18
CA TYR A 88 5.06 6.02 -3.76
C TYR A 88 3.70 6.70 -3.61
N GLY A 89 3.71 8.03 -3.76
CA GLY A 89 2.57 8.89 -3.56
C GLY A 89 2.35 9.24 -2.09
N ASP A 90 1.49 10.23 -1.86
CA ASP A 90 1.18 10.73 -0.52
C ASP A 90 0.21 9.79 0.22
N TRP A 91 0.67 8.56 0.48
CA TRP A 91 -0.05 7.62 1.34
C TRP A 91 0.23 7.87 2.83
N ASN A 92 1.23 8.72 3.11
CA ASN A 92 1.71 9.11 4.42
C ASN A 92 1.81 10.64 4.49
N ASP A 93 0.65 11.32 4.42
CA ASP A 93 0.38 12.74 4.74
C ASP A 93 1.65 13.62 4.86
N ASP A 94 2.34 13.81 3.73
CA ASP A 94 3.53 14.67 3.53
C ASP A 94 4.62 14.57 4.62
N GLY A 95 4.87 13.38 5.18
CA GLY A 95 5.94 13.21 6.18
C GLY A 95 5.75 14.01 7.48
N LYS A 96 4.55 14.53 7.76
CA LYS A 96 4.25 15.23 9.04
C LYS A 96 4.34 14.34 10.28
N LEU A 97 4.49 13.03 10.10
CA LEU A 97 4.77 12.08 11.18
C LEU A 97 6.25 11.70 11.33
N LEU A 98 7.16 12.27 10.52
CA LEU A 98 8.60 12.01 10.60
C LEU A 98 9.43 13.22 11.10
N ASN A 99 8.83 14.40 11.26
CA ASN A 99 9.53 15.63 11.66
C ASN A 99 9.08 16.20 13.02
N ASP A 100 8.96 15.36 14.05
CA ASP A 100 9.11 15.83 15.43
C ASP A 100 10.27 15.06 16.10
N THR A 101 11.47 15.26 15.55
CA THR A 101 12.70 15.19 16.36
C THR A 101 13.85 15.88 15.63
N ASN A 102 14.42 16.86 16.34
CA ASN A 102 15.66 17.60 16.12
C ASN A 102 15.67 18.79 15.15
N GLY A 103 15.75 19.96 15.76
CA GLY A 103 16.13 21.26 15.21
C GLY A 103 15.93 22.35 16.25
#